data_AF-A0A7C6ULD4-F1
#
_entry.id   AF-A0A7C6ULD4-F1
#
_cell.length_a   1.000
_cell.length_b   1.000
_cell.length_c   1.000
_cell.angle_alpha   90.00
_cell.angle_beta   90.00
_cell.angle_gamma   90.00
#
_symmetry.space_group_name_H-M   'P 1'
#
loop_
_entity.id
_entity.type
_entity.pdbx_description
1 polymer ?
#
loop_
_entity_poly.entity_id
_entity_poly.type
_entity_poly.pdbx_seq_one_letter_code
_entity_poly.pdbx_strand_id
1 'polypeptide(L)'
;MKEKRLAKIIGITLGIVLIFLIYLIISPYFLSKKETLSNDILDINGSKYNAAKKIELALEELKSRRQEASIIKGVDTTEKVVAITFDDLADYKSMESILELLDLYSAKATFFIPGIKGAEDPSIVERILDKKQEIGNYTLSGIRQMELLSEKELVRDFCLSGAILKEMIGKEPTILKCSGTKYTKELLEVADACGIENVIESTHLFNYQSF
;
A
#
# COMPACT_ATOMS: atom_id res chain seq x y z
N MET A 1 28.81 -49.62 17.13
CA MET A 1 28.01 -48.90 16.10
C MET A 1 26.97 -47.93 16.68
N LYS A 2 26.36 -48.21 17.86
CA LYS A 2 25.36 -47.34 18.50
C LYS A 2 25.91 -46.02 19.05
N GLU A 3 27.10 -46.02 19.66
CA GLU A 3 27.69 -44.81 20.29
C GLU A 3 28.00 -43.68 19.30
N LYS A 4 28.54 -43.99 18.13
CA LYS A 4 28.81 -42.99 17.08
C LYS A 4 27.54 -42.35 16.52
N ARG A 5 26.41 -43.06 16.54
CA ARG A 5 25.10 -42.51 16.14
C ARG A 5 24.54 -41.59 17.22
N LEU A 6 24.72 -41.95 18.49
CA LEU A 6 24.27 -41.15 19.63
C LEU A 6 25.00 -39.80 19.70
N ALA A 7 26.33 -39.79 19.54
CA ALA A 7 27.12 -38.55 19.52
C ALA A 7 26.71 -37.61 18.36
N LYS A 8 26.33 -38.16 17.20
CA LYS A 8 25.89 -37.37 16.05
C LYS A 8 24.52 -36.73 16.27
N ILE A 9 23.59 -37.43 16.94
CA ILE A 9 22.27 -36.90 17.30
C ILE A 9 22.39 -35.77 18.34
N ILE A 10 23.28 -35.95 19.34
CA ILE A 10 23.56 -34.92 20.35
C ILE A 10 24.16 -33.67 19.69
N GLY A 11 25.09 -33.82 18.75
CA GLY A 11 25.66 -32.68 18.01
C GLY A 11 24.63 -31.90 17.19
N ILE A 12 23.70 -32.60 16.51
CA ILE A 12 22.64 -31.95 15.71
C ILE A 12 21.65 -31.20 16.62
N THR A 13 21.24 -31.83 17.73
CA THR A 13 20.31 -31.20 18.68
C THR A 13 20.91 -29.97 19.34
N LEU A 14 22.19 -30.01 19.73
CA LEU A 14 22.92 -28.84 20.22
C LEU A 14 23.01 -27.71 19.17
N GLY A 15 23.22 -28.05 17.90
CA GLY A 15 23.25 -27.07 16.81
C GLY A 15 21.91 -26.37 16.59
N ILE A 16 20.80 -27.12 16.64
CA ILE A 16 19.45 -26.55 16.49
C ILE A 16 19.11 -25.63 17.67
N VAL A 17 19.47 -26.03 18.89
CA VAL A 17 19.27 -25.19 20.09
C VAL A 17 20.07 -23.89 19.98
N LEU A 18 21.31 -23.94 19.47
CA LEU A 18 22.13 -22.75 19.27
C LEU A 18 21.50 -21.77 18.25
N ILE A 19 20.99 -22.28 17.12
CA ILE A 19 20.30 -21.45 16.11
C ILE A 19 19.03 -20.82 16.70
N PHE A 20 18.27 -21.59 17.49
CA PHE A 20 17.08 -21.08 18.17
C PHE A 20 17.41 -19.98 19.19
N LEU A 21 18.49 -20.15 19.96
CA LEU A 21 18.97 -19.13 20.89
C LEU A 21 19.43 -17.86 20.16
N ILE A 22 20.14 -18.00 19.04
CA ILE A 22 20.54 -16.86 18.20
C ILE A 22 19.31 -16.13 17.65
N TYR A 23 18.29 -16.88 17.19
CA TYR A 23 17.03 -16.30 16.73
C TYR A 23 16.30 -15.54 17.85
N LEU A 24 16.25 -16.09 19.06
CA LEU A 24 15.66 -15.42 20.23
C LEU A 24 16.40 -14.12 20.60
N ILE A 25 17.71 -14.05 20.36
CA ILE A 25 18.49 -12.84 20.60
C ILE A 25 18.25 -11.81 19.49
N ILE A 26 18.23 -12.21 18.21
CA ILE A 26 18.12 -11.29 17.06
C ILE A 26 16.69 -10.78 16.85
N SER A 27 15.68 -11.64 17.05
CA SER A 27 14.26 -11.32 16.87
C SER A 27 13.81 -10.02 17.55
N PRO A 28 14.10 -9.77 18.84
CA PRO A 28 13.72 -8.53 19.51
C PRO A 28 14.43 -7.29 18.95
N TYR A 29 15.68 -7.39 18.50
CA TYR A 29 16.35 -6.27 17.83
C TYR A 29 15.69 -5.92 16.50
N PHE A 30 15.21 -6.93 15.76
CA PHE A 30 14.54 -6.73 14.48
C PHE A 30 13.15 -6.10 14.66
N LEU A 31 12.40 -6.55 15.68
CA LEU A 31 11.09 -6.00 16.05
C LEU A 31 11.21 -4.57 16.57
N SER A 32 12.16 -4.29 17.46
CA SER A 32 12.40 -2.95 18.00
C SER A 32 12.80 -1.96 16.91
N LYS A 33 13.68 -2.34 15.97
CA LYS A 33 14.06 -1.48 14.85
C LYS A 33 12.88 -1.17 13.92
N LYS A 34 11.98 -2.12 13.69
CA LYS A 34 10.75 -1.91 12.90
C LYS A 34 9.85 -0.88 13.58
N GLU A 35 9.70 -0.94 14.90
CA GLU A 35 8.90 -0.02 15.70
C GLU A 35 9.50 1.39 15.75
N THR A 36 10.82 1.52 15.92
CA THR A 36 11.51 2.82 15.90
C THR A 36 11.44 3.49 14.52
N LEU A 37 11.68 2.76 13.43
CA LEU A 37 11.55 3.30 12.07
C LEU A 37 10.12 3.75 11.77
N SER A 38 9.15 2.99 12.29
CA SER A 38 7.74 3.41 12.33
C SER A 38 7.59 4.76 13.05
N ASN A 39 8.09 4.89 14.27
CA ASN A 39 7.87 6.13 15.02
C ASN A 39 8.59 7.33 14.39
N ASP A 40 9.77 7.17 13.81
CA ASP A 40 10.51 8.25 13.13
C ASP A 40 9.81 8.74 11.84
N ILE A 41 9.10 7.87 11.13
CA ILE A 41 8.28 8.25 9.96
C ILE A 41 7.01 9.00 10.38
N LEU A 42 6.47 8.74 11.58
CA LEU A 42 5.30 9.46 12.11
C LEU A 42 5.67 10.77 12.80
N ASP A 43 6.82 10.81 13.46
CA ASP A 43 7.26 11.92 14.28
C ASP A 43 8.13 12.90 13.49
N ILE A 44 7.72 13.19 12.25
CA ILE A 44 8.18 14.40 11.59
C ILE A 44 7.31 15.55 12.06
N ASN A 45 7.54 15.98 13.30
CA ASN A 45 7.05 17.22 13.90
C ASN A 45 7.61 18.49 13.18
N GLY A 46 7.78 18.38 11.86
CA GLY A 46 8.30 19.37 10.92
C GLY A 46 8.28 18.93 9.44
N SER A 47 7.72 17.76 9.04
CA SER A 47 7.54 17.47 7.60
C SER A 47 6.20 17.97 7.10
N LYS A 48 6.18 18.22 5.79
CA LYS A 48 4.98 18.46 4.98
C LYS A 48 3.89 17.38 5.15
N TYR A 49 4.24 16.16 5.59
CA TYR A 49 3.39 14.96 5.49
C TYR A 49 2.84 14.44 6.84
N ASN A 50 2.57 15.31 7.82
CA ASN A 50 2.11 14.87 9.15
C ASN A 50 0.73 14.18 9.10
N ALA A 51 0.71 12.86 9.35
CA ALA A 51 -0.49 12.03 9.40
C ALA A 51 -0.91 11.64 10.83
N ALA A 52 -0.23 12.10 11.88
CA ALA A 52 -0.42 11.61 13.26
C ALA A 52 -1.87 11.81 13.75
N LYS A 53 -2.40 13.03 13.59
CA LYS A 53 -3.79 13.35 13.93
C LYS A 53 -4.79 12.51 13.11
N LYS A 54 -4.49 12.26 11.83
CA LYS A 54 -5.38 11.46 10.98
C LYS A 54 -5.40 9.99 11.42
N ILE A 55 -4.24 9.44 11.76
CA ILE A 55 -4.11 8.07 12.29
C ILE A 55 -4.89 7.92 13.59
N GLU A 56 -4.76 8.89 14.51
CA GLU A 56 -5.51 8.90 15.77
C GLU A 56 -7.02 8.88 15.51
N LEU A 57 -7.51 9.78 14.66
CA LEU A 57 -8.94 9.85 14.29
C LEU A 57 -9.45 8.57 13.62
N ALA A 58 -8.68 7.98 12.71
CA ALA A 58 -9.06 6.72 12.06
C ALA A 58 -9.14 5.54 13.04
N LEU A 59 -8.22 5.48 14.02
CA LEU A 59 -8.26 4.46 15.09
C LEU A 59 -9.44 4.67 16.05
N GLU A 60 -9.84 5.91 16.31
CA GLU A 60 -11.06 6.22 17.07
C GLU A 60 -12.31 5.84 16.29
N GLU A 61 -12.36 6.17 15.01
CA GLU A 61 -13.47 5.83 14.11
C GLU A 61 -13.68 4.31 14.10
N LEU A 62 -12.63 3.50 13.90
CA LEU A 62 -12.68 2.03 13.94
C LEU A 62 -13.22 1.44 15.25
N LYS A 63 -12.99 2.11 16.38
CA LYS A 63 -13.53 1.69 17.67
C LYS A 63 -15.01 2.04 17.80
N SER A 64 -15.44 3.15 17.20
CA SER A 64 -16.80 3.66 17.31
C SER A 64 -17.77 3.06 16.28
N ARG A 65 -17.31 2.89 15.04
CA ARG A 65 -18.11 2.48 13.88
C ARG A 65 -17.24 1.62 12.96
N ARG A 66 -17.78 0.46 12.58
CA ARG A 66 -17.15 -0.50 11.68
C ARG A 66 -17.98 -0.60 10.41
N GLN A 67 -17.86 0.42 9.56
CA GLN A 67 -18.44 0.43 8.22
C GLN A 67 -17.39 -0.06 7.22
N GLU A 68 -17.80 -0.85 6.24
CA GLU A 68 -16.92 -1.35 5.19
C GLU A 68 -16.89 -0.37 4.01
N ALA A 69 -15.70 -0.08 3.49
CA ALA A 69 -15.54 0.56 2.18
C ALA A 69 -16.13 -0.33 1.08
N SER A 70 -16.66 0.28 0.03
CA SER A 70 -17.28 -0.47 -1.07
C SER A 70 -16.24 -1.03 -2.03
N ILE A 71 -16.40 -2.29 -2.46
CA ILE A 71 -15.58 -2.84 -3.54
C ILE A 71 -16.22 -2.47 -4.89
N ILE A 72 -15.48 -1.74 -5.73
CA ILE A 72 -15.87 -1.50 -7.12
C ILE A 72 -15.03 -2.41 -8.02
N LYS A 73 -15.70 -3.42 -8.58
CA LYS A 73 -15.13 -4.29 -9.62
C LYS A 73 -15.57 -3.90 -11.04
N GLY A 74 -16.71 -3.22 -11.12
CA GLY A 74 -17.34 -2.77 -12.34
C GLY A 74 -18.63 -2.04 -11.99
N VAL A 75 -19.28 -1.48 -13.00
CA VAL A 75 -20.57 -0.82 -12.85
C VAL A 75 -21.56 -1.46 -13.81
N ASP A 76 -22.79 -1.66 -13.34
CA ASP A 76 -23.87 -2.12 -14.20
C ASP A 76 -24.24 -0.98 -15.15
N THR A 77 -23.91 -1.15 -16.42
CA THR A 77 -24.19 -0.17 -17.48
C THR A 77 -24.52 -0.86 -18.79
N THR A 78 -25.41 -0.25 -19.56
CA THR A 78 -25.72 -0.68 -20.93
C THR A 78 -24.74 -0.11 -21.96
N GLU A 79 -23.89 0.83 -21.56
CA GLU A 79 -22.88 1.43 -22.43
C GLU A 79 -21.64 0.54 -22.56
N LYS A 80 -21.01 0.55 -23.73
CA LYS A 80 -19.76 -0.18 -23.97
C LYS A 80 -18.58 0.65 -23.49
N VAL A 81 -18.37 0.66 -22.18
CA VAL A 81 -17.33 1.46 -21.53
C VAL A 81 -16.37 0.59 -20.73
N VAL A 82 -15.13 1.08 -20.57
CA VAL A 82 -14.11 0.48 -19.72
C VAL A 82 -13.45 1.58 -18.90
N ALA A 83 -13.09 1.27 -17.64
CA ALA A 83 -12.24 2.12 -16.82
C ALA A 83 -10.79 1.63 -16.92
N ILE A 84 -9.89 2.50 -17.34
CA ILE A 84 -8.45 2.20 -17.45
C ILE A 84 -7.77 2.66 -16.16
N THR A 85 -7.05 1.75 -15.52
CA THR A 85 -6.28 2.06 -14.31
C THR A 85 -4.83 1.67 -14.49
N PHE A 86 -3.90 2.50 -14.04
CA PHE A 86 -2.48 2.19 -13.97
C PHE A 86 -2.10 1.97 -12.51
N ASP A 87 -1.46 0.83 -12.27
CA ASP A 87 -0.94 0.46 -10.96
C ASP A 87 0.52 0.87 -10.89
N ASP A 88 0.89 1.66 -9.89
CA ASP A 88 2.25 2.12 -9.66
C ASP A 88 2.77 3.13 -10.72
N LEU A 89 3.98 3.66 -10.50
CA LEU A 89 4.69 4.55 -11.41
C LEU A 89 5.82 3.80 -12.13
N ALA A 90 5.91 4.03 -13.45
CA ALA A 90 7.04 3.65 -14.28
C ALA A 90 8.10 4.77 -14.33
N ASP A 91 9.15 4.61 -15.12
CA ASP A 91 10.11 5.69 -15.37
C ASP A 91 9.46 6.87 -16.11
N TYR A 92 10.04 8.06 -15.96
CA TYR A 92 9.48 9.31 -16.51
C TYR A 92 9.18 9.22 -18.01
N LYS A 93 10.04 8.60 -18.81
CA LYS A 93 9.83 8.50 -20.27
C LYS A 93 8.63 7.63 -20.61
N SER A 94 8.51 6.49 -19.93
CA SER A 94 7.36 5.60 -20.07
C SER A 94 6.07 6.30 -19.63
N MET A 95 6.10 6.99 -18.49
CA MET A 95 4.95 7.72 -17.97
C MET A 95 4.52 8.86 -18.91
N GLU A 96 5.45 9.67 -19.43
CA GLU A 96 5.14 10.72 -20.41
C GLU A 96 4.52 10.13 -21.68
N SER A 97 5.07 9.02 -22.19
CA SER A 97 4.53 8.35 -23.38
C SER A 97 3.10 7.83 -23.15
N ILE A 98 2.82 7.27 -21.97
CA ILE A 98 1.46 6.84 -21.59
C ILE A 98 0.52 8.05 -21.56
N LEU A 99 0.94 9.15 -20.94
CA LEU A 99 0.13 10.36 -20.83
C LEU A 99 -0.14 11.02 -22.19
N GLU A 100 0.86 11.04 -23.09
CA GLU A 100 0.69 11.49 -24.48
C GLU A 100 -0.30 10.62 -25.26
N LEU A 101 -0.25 9.30 -25.09
CA LEU A 101 -1.21 8.39 -25.73
C LEU A 101 -2.63 8.62 -25.19
N LEU A 102 -2.80 8.74 -23.87
CA LEU A 102 -4.11 9.05 -23.29
C LEU A 102 -4.68 10.36 -23.84
N ASP A 103 -3.85 11.39 -23.96
CA ASP A 103 -4.23 12.70 -24.51
C ASP A 103 -4.62 12.60 -26.00
N LEU A 104 -3.81 11.90 -26.81
CA LEU A 104 -4.07 11.66 -28.23
C LEU A 104 -5.44 11.01 -28.48
N TYR A 105 -5.80 10.04 -27.65
CA TYR A 105 -7.08 9.34 -27.73
C TYR A 105 -8.19 10.01 -26.92
N SER A 106 -7.93 11.17 -26.30
CA SER A 106 -8.86 11.85 -25.38
C SER A 106 -9.40 10.92 -24.28
N ALA A 107 -8.59 9.96 -23.86
CA ALA A 107 -8.93 8.93 -22.89
C ALA A 107 -8.67 9.43 -21.46
N LYS A 108 -9.50 8.94 -20.54
CA LYS A 108 -9.35 9.14 -19.10
C LYS A 108 -8.90 7.84 -18.44
N ALA A 109 -8.02 7.99 -17.46
CA ALA A 109 -7.50 6.91 -16.65
C ALA A 109 -7.30 7.36 -15.21
N THR A 110 -7.22 6.37 -14.32
CA THR A 110 -6.90 6.55 -12.91
C THR A 110 -5.52 5.94 -12.63
N PHE A 111 -4.61 6.73 -12.06
CA PHE A 111 -3.28 6.30 -11.65
C PHE A 111 -3.28 6.04 -10.15
N PHE A 112 -3.07 4.78 -9.76
CA PHE A 112 -2.88 4.42 -8.37
C PHE A 112 -1.39 4.54 -8.02
N ILE A 113 -1.06 5.52 -7.19
CA ILE A 113 0.33 5.90 -6.89
C ILE A 113 0.69 5.53 -5.44
N PRO A 114 1.82 4.85 -5.19
CA PRO A 114 2.34 4.69 -3.84
C PRO A 114 2.74 6.03 -3.24
N GLY A 115 2.36 6.29 -1.99
CA GLY A 115 2.71 7.54 -1.31
C GLY A 115 4.20 7.88 -1.38
N ILE A 116 5.08 6.92 -1.08
CA ILE A 116 6.54 7.11 -1.13
C ILE A 116 7.01 7.50 -2.54
N LYS A 117 6.58 6.77 -3.57
CA LYS A 117 7.01 7.05 -4.95
C LYS A 117 6.49 8.40 -5.45
N GLY A 118 5.28 8.79 -5.06
CA GLY A 118 4.77 10.12 -5.34
C GLY A 118 5.62 11.22 -4.71
N ALA A 119 6.05 11.04 -3.46
CA ALA A 119 6.96 11.99 -2.79
C ALA A 119 8.38 12.01 -3.38
N GLU A 120 8.86 10.88 -3.90
CA GLU A 120 10.16 10.76 -4.57
C GLU A 120 10.17 11.41 -5.97
N ASP A 121 9.06 11.32 -6.70
CA ASP A 121 8.87 11.93 -8.01
C ASP A 121 7.59 12.79 -8.06
N PRO A 122 7.59 13.98 -7.43
CA PRO A 122 6.44 14.87 -7.49
C PRO A 122 6.19 15.41 -8.91
N SER A 123 7.23 15.45 -9.76
CA SER A 123 7.14 15.98 -11.12
C SER A 123 6.21 15.14 -12.00
N ILE A 124 6.25 13.80 -11.86
CA ILE A 124 5.33 12.95 -12.60
C ILE A 124 3.90 13.03 -12.06
N VAL A 125 3.73 13.21 -10.75
CA VAL A 125 2.42 13.42 -10.14
C VAL A 125 1.77 14.71 -10.67
N GLU A 126 2.51 15.81 -10.73
CA GLU A 126 2.08 17.06 -11.34
C GLU A 126 1.70 16.86 -12.81
N ARG A 127 2.50 16.10 -13.56
CA ARG A 127 2.24 15.82 -14.97
C ARG A 127 0.92 15.04 -15.19
N ILE A 128 0.63 14.06 -14.33
CA ILE A 128 -0.63 13.30 -14.34
C ILE A 128 -1.83 14.25 -14.11
N LEU A 129 -1.71 15.19 -13.17
CA LEU A 129 -2.73 16.19 -12.86
C LEU A 129 -2.92 17.20 -14.00
N ASP A 130 -1.83 17.69 -14.60
CA ASP A 130 -1.85 18.61 -15.75
C ASP A 130 -2.58 18.00 -16.95
N LYS A 131 -2.41 16.70 -17.14
CA LYS A 131 -3.13 15.89 -18.16
C LYS A 131 -4.55 15.52 -17.74
N LYS A 132 -5.03 16.05 -16.60
CA LYS A 132 -6.39 15.90 -16.07
C LYS A 132 -6.77 14.43 -15.90
N GLN A 133 -5.83 13.62 -15.45
CA GLN A 133 -6.07 12.22 -15.07
C GLN A 133 -6.39 12.14 -13.58
N GLU A 134 -7.04 11.05 -13.16
CA GLU A 134 -7.39 10.84 -11.76
C GLU A 134 -6.25 10.16 -11.00
N ILE A 135 -6.07 10.44 -9.72
CA ILE A 135 -5.09 9.79 -8.85
C ILE A 135 -5.80 9.08 -7.70
N GLY A 136 -5.47 7.80 -7.53
CA GLY A 136 -5.88 6.95 -6.42
C GLY A 136 -4.69 6.57 -5.52
N ASN A 137 -5.01 6.05 -4.32
CA ASN A 137 -4.00 5.59 -3.37
C ASN A 137 -3.58 4.14 -3.70
N TYR A 138 -2.28 3.88 -3.86
CA TYR A 138 -1.71 2.53 -4.03
C TYR A 138 -0.90 2.07 -2.82
N THR A 139 -1.42 2.34 -1.62
CA THR A 139 -0.74 2.12 -0.33
C THR A 139 0.52 2.98 -0.20
N LEU A 140 1.22 2.89 0.93
CA LEU A 140 2.40 3.72 1.17
C LEU A 140 3.56 3.35 0.23
N SER A 141 3.76 2.05 -0.02
CA SER A 141 4.90 1.53 -0.80
C SER A 141 4.49 0.51 -1.87
N GLY A 142 3.19 0.28 -2.08
CA GLY A 142 2.70 -0.66 -3.10
C GLY A 142 2.95 -2.13 -2.78
N ILE A 143 3.16 -2.49 -1.50
CA ILE A 143 3.41 -3.89 -1.12
C ILE A 143 2.18 -4.77 -1.34
N ARG A 144 2.44 -6.08 -1.42
CA ARG A 144 1.41 -7.10 -1.62
C ARG A 144 0.89 -7.63 -0.29
N GLN A 145 -0.24 -8.33 -0.34
CA GLN A 145 -0.82 -9.07 0.79
C GLN A 145 -1.12 -8.18 2.00
N MET A 146 -1.75 -7.02 1.74
CA MET A 146 -2.09 -6.08 2.81
C MET A 146 -3.00 -6.71 3.87
N GLU A 147 -3.78 -7.75 3.53
CA GLU A 147 -4.63 -8.49 4.47
C GLU A 147 -3.89 -9.21 5.60
N LEU A 148 -2.56 -9.31 5.51
CA LEU A 148 -1.72 -9.92 6.55
C LEU A 148 -1.23 -8.91 7.59
N LEU A 149 -1.43 -7.62 7.35
CA LEU A 149 -1.08 -6.55 8.28
C LEU A 149 -2.15 -6.39 9.37
N SER A 150 -1.74 -5.93 10.54
CA SER A 150 -2.68 -5.57 11.61
C SER A 150 -3.51 -4.31 11.26
N GLU A 151 -4.69 -4.13 11.87
CA GLU A 151 -5.51 -2.91 11.72
C GLU A 151 -4.67 -1.63 11.89
N LYS A 152 -3.77 -1.60 12.88
CA LYS A 152 -2.90 -0.43 13.14
C LYS A 152 -1.89 -0.18 12.02
N GLU A 153 -1.30 -1.24 11.47
CA GLU A 153 -0.37 -1.14 10.34
C GLU A 153 -1.10 -0.67 9.08
N LEU A 154 -2.32 -1.16 8.83
CA LEU A 154 -3.18 -0.73 7.73
C LEU A 154 -3.61 0.74 7.86
N VAL A 155 -4.11 1.16 9.03
CA VAL A 155 -4.50 2.57 9.27
C VAL A 155 -3.32 3.50 8.99
N ARG A 156 -2.16 3.13 9.52
CA ARG A 156 -0.93 3.89 9.36
C ARG A 156 -0.53 4.01 7.89
N ASP A 157 -0.54 2.90 7.15
CA ASP A 157 -0.20 2.88 5.73
C ASP A 157 -1.14 3.76 4.92
N PHE A 158 -2.46 3.55 5.05
CA PHE A 158 -3.47 4.25 4.28
C PHE A 158 -3.51 5.74 4.60
N CYS A 159 -3.45 6.11 5.89
CA CYS A 159 -3.45 7.51 6.31
C CYS A 159 -2.19 8.24 5.88
N LEU A 160 -1.01 7.64 6.04
CA LEU A 160 0.25 8.28 5.67
C LEU A 160 0.36 8.44 4.15
N SER A 161 0.01 7.40 3.38
CA SER A 161 -0.04 7.49 1.92
C SER A 161 -1.00 8.59 1.46
N GLY A 162 -2.22 8.62 2.03
CA GLY A 162 -3.21 9.65 1.73
C GLY A 162 -2.73 11.07 2.06
N ALA A 163 -2.07 11.25 3.21
CA ALA A 163 -1.50 12.55 3.60
C ALA A 163 -0.38 12.99 2.65
N ILE A 164 0.50 12.06 2.23
CA ILE A 164 1.54 12.36 1.24
C ILE A 164 0.92 12.79 -0.09
N LEU A 165 -0.04 12.01 -0.61
CA LEU A 165 -0.68 12.30 -1.89
C LEU A 165 -1.46 13.63 -1.86
N LYS A 166 -2.13 13.94 -0.74
CA LYS A 166 -2.84 15.21 -0.54
C LYS A 166 -1.98 16.44 -0.78
N GLU A 167 -0.75 16.41 -0.32
CA GLU A 167 0.20 17.51 -0.45
C GLU A 167 0.62 17.80 -1.90
N MET A 168 0.34 16.89 -2.83
CA MET A 168 0.59 17.04 -4.26
C MET A 168 -0.70 17.27 -5.04
N ILE A 169 -1.79 16.56 -4.70
CA ILE A 169 -3.05 16.61 -5.46
C ILE A 169 -4.07 17.62 -4.90
N GLY A 170 -3.79 18.23 -3.75
CA GLY A 170 -4.63 19.23 -3.07
C GLY A 170 -5.84 18.68 -2.30
N LYS A 171 -6.10 17.37 -2.39
CA LYS A 171 -7.18 16.65 -1.68
C LYS A 171 -6.73 15.24 -1.36
N GLU A 172 -7.39 14.55 -0.43
CA GLU A 172 -7.04 13.14 -0.18
C GLU A 172 -7.68 12.24 -1.24
N PRO A 173 -6.97 11.20 -1.76
CA PRO A 173 -7.60 10.20 -2.60
C PRO A 173 -8.65 9.42 -1.80
N THR A 174 -9.86 9.31 -2.35
CA THR A 174 -10.97 8.55 -1.74
C THR A 174 -11.09 7.12 -2.27
N ILE A 175 -10.23 6.76 -3.23
CA ILE A 175 -10.18 5.43 -3.83
C ILE A 175 -8.82 4.77 -3.57
N LEU A 176 -8.86 3.47 -3.29
CA LEU A 176 -7.71 2.64 -2.97
C LEU A 176 -7.62 1.45 -3.92
N LYS A 177 -6.41 1.04 -4.25
CA LYS A 177 -6.14 -0.26 -4.86
C LYS A 177 -4.92 -0.87 -4.20
N CYS A 178 -4.97 -2.15 -3.85
CA CYS A 178 -3.86 -2.84 -3.21
C CYS A 178 -3.33 -3.95 -4.11
N SER A 179 -2.01 -4.02 -4.28
CA SER A 179 -1.37 -5.03 -5.12
C SER A 179 -1.57 -6.43 -4.56
N GLY A 180 -2.06 -7.37 -5.37
CA GLY A 180 -2.14 -8.80 -5.01
C GLY A 180 -2.70 -9.07 -3.61
N THR A 181 -3.71 -8.30 -3.20
CA THR A 181 -4.29 -8.27 -1.86
C THR A 181 -5.69 -8.84 -1.90
N LYS A 182 -6.06 -9.60 -0.87
CA LYS A 182 -7.45 -10.03 -0.67
C LYS A 182 -8.17 -9.00 0.19
N TYR A 183 -9.21 -8.37 -0.35
CA TYR A 183 -10.01 -7.41 0.43
C TYR A 183 -10.88 -8.14 1.47
N THR A 184 -10.38 -8.23 2.70
CA THR A 184 -11.10 -8.76 3.86
C THR A 184 -11.99 -7.68 4.45
N LYS A 185 -13.02 -8.09 5.21
CA LYS A 185 -13.87 -7.19 5.98
C LYS A 185 -13.06 -6.21 6.84
N GLU A 186 -12.09 -6.71 7.59
CA GLU A 186 -11.21 -5.88 8.44
C GLU A 186 -10.45 -4.81 7.63
N LEU A 187 -9.91 -5.19 6.47
CA LEU A 187 -9.23 -4.23 5.60
C LEU A 187 -10.18 -3.17 5.06
N LEU A 188 -11.41 -3.54 4.67
CA LEU A 188 -12.43 -2.61 4.19
C LEU A 188 -12.92 -1.67 5.31
N GLU A 189 -13.05 -2.17 6.55
CA GLU A 189 -13.34 -1.34 7.73
C GLU A 189 -12.24 -0.31 7.98
N VAL A 190 -10.98 -0.74 7.88
CA VAL A 190 -9.83 0.15 8.02
C VAL A 190 -9.77 1.18 6.89
N ALA A 191 -10.06 0.79 5.66
CA ALA A 191 -10.12 1.70 4.53
C ALA A 191 -11.17 2.81 4.75
N ASP A 192 -12.40 2.46 5.11
CA ASP A 192 -13.48 3.42 5.39
C ASP A 192 -13.09 4.40 6.49
N ALA A 193 -12.56 3.90 7.61
CA ALA A 193 -12.09 4.73 8.72
C ALA A 193 -10.94 5.68 8.35
N CYS A 194 -10.16 5.35 7.31
CA CYS A 194 -9.12 6.22 6.77
C CYS A 194 -9.64 7.25 5.75
N GLY A 195 -10.95 7.31 5.51
CA GLY A 195 -11.60 8.17 4.53
C GLY A 195 -11.56 7.63 3.10
N ILE A 196 -11.31 6.33 2.92
CA ILE A 196 -11.31 5.66 1.62
C ILE A 196 -12.69 5.03 1.43
N GLU A 197 -13.47 5.60 0.52
CA GLU A 197 -14.85 5.21 0.27
C GLU A 197 -14.94 3.94 -0.56
N ASN A 198 -14.03 3.80 -1.54
CA ASN A 198 -14.07 2.72 -2.51
C ASN A 198 -12.71 2.05 -2.69
N VAL A 199 -12.74 0.73 -2.77
CA VAL A 199 -11.59 -0.10 -3.12
C VAL A 199 -11.81 -0.68 -4.50
N ILE A 200 -10.85 -0.46 -5.40
CA ILE A 200 -10.97 -0.87 -6.80
C ILE A 200 -10.38 -2.27 -7.00
N GLU A 201 -11.14 -3.14 -7.64
CA GLU A 201 -10.72 -4.48 -8.04
C GLU A 201 -10.76 -4.60 -9.57
N SER A 202 -9.62 -4.93 -10.19
CA SER A 202 -9.54 -5.13 -11.64
C SER A 202 -10.30 -6.38 -12.08
N THR A 203 -11.13 -6.27 -13.11
CA THR A 203 -11.69 -7.44 -13.81
C THR A 203 -10.68 -8.12 -14.72
N HIS A 204 -9.80 -7.32 -15.33
CA HIS A 204 -8.74 -7.75 -16.22
C HIS A 204 -7.45 -7.02 -15.85
N LEU A 205 -6.34 -7.74 -15.85
CA LEU A 205 -5.01 -7.20 -15.57
C LEU A 205 -4.10 -7.50 -16.76
N PHE A 206 -3.46 -6.47 -17.28
CA PHE A 206 -2.43 -6.59 -18.31
C PHE A 206 -1.08 -6.23 -17.70
N ASN A 207 -0.09 -7.11 -17.87
CA ASN A 207 1.30 -6.82 -17.51
C ASN A 207 2.19 -6.97 -18.75
N TYR A 208 3.43 -6.48 -18.67
CA TYR A 208 4.39 -6.59 -19.78
C TYR A 208 4.72 -8.04 -20.18
N GLN A 209 4.42 -9.02 -19.31
CA GLN A 209 4.58 -10.45 -19.56
C GLN A 209 3.34 -11.08 -20.21
N SER A 210 2.27 -10.31 -20.42
CA SER A 210 1.01 -10.79 -20.99
C SER A 210 1.02 -10.78 -22.53
N PHE A 211 2.12 -10.34 -23.15
CA PHE A 211 2.29 -10.19 -24.59
C PHE A 211 3.63 -10.78 -25.04
#